data_AF-A0AAN8KJK1-F1
#
_entry.id   AF-A0AAN8KJK1-F1
#
_cell.length_a   1.000
_cell.length_b   1.000
_cell.length_c   1.000
_cell.angle_alpha   90.00
_cell.angle_beta   90.00
_cell.angle_gamma   90.00
#
_symmetry.space_group_name_H-M   'P 1'
#
loop_
_entity.id
_entity.type
_entity.pdbx_description
1 polymer ?
#
loop_
_entity_poly.entity_id
_entity_poly.type
_entity_poly.pdbx_seq_one_letter_code
_entity_poly.pdbx_strand_id
1 'polypeptide(L)'
;MLYRCGDHVLLSGGPLVARTGLCSQYEVTAIHPLGEGEWGLHRRAQGLSLPLQLQAHHTVWRKLRSRAEKLVEVPTGSVNETVSDTLTPPSAPKQTPPPTPQQ
;
A
#
# COMPACT_ATOMS: atom_id res chain seq x y z
N MET A 1 -2.59 -15.08 -4.00
CA MET A 1 -2.63 -15.52 -5.41
C MET A 1 -1.95 -14.47 -6.30
N LEU A 2 -1.35 -14.89 -7.42
CA LEU A 2 -0.68 -13.99 -8.38
C LEU A 2 -1.65 -13.61 -9.51
N TYR A 3 -1.75 -12.32 -9.81
CA TYR A 3 -2.58 -11.77 -10.89
C TYR A 3 -1.74 -10.95 -11.86
N ARG A 4 -2.06 -11.02 -13.15
CA ARG A 4 -1.40 -10.24 -14.22
C ARG A 4 -2.42 -9.42 -15.01
N CYS A 5 -2.12 -8.15 -15.27
CA CYS A 5 -2.88 -7.27 -16.15
C CYS A 5 -1.91 -6.54 -17.09
N GLY A 6 -1.89 -6.91 -18.37
CA GLY A 6 -0.88 -6.42 -19.31
C GLY A 6 0.53 -6.83 -18.88
N ASP A 7 1.41 -5.86 -18.67
CA ASP A 7 2.79 -6.08 -18.21
C ASP A 7 2.95 -5.93 -16.68
N HIS A 8 1.84 -5.70 -15.97
CA HIS A 8 1.84 -5.56 -14.51
C HIS A 8 1.43 -6.86 -13.83
N VAL A 9 2.17 -7.23 -12.78
CA VAL A 9 1.89 -8.40 -11.93
C VAL A 9 1.72 -7.94 -10.49
N LEU A 10 0.72 -8.50 -9.80
CA LEU A 10 0.37 -8.16 -8.42
C LEU A 10 0.05 -9.44 -7.62
N LEU A 11 0.41 -9.44 -6.34
CA LEU A 11 -0.03 -10.43 -5.34
C LEU A 11 -1.24 -9.87 -4.57
N SER A 12 -2.33 -10.64 -4.51
CA SER A 12 -3.53 -10.28 -3.73
C SER A 12 -4.10 -11.48 -2.97
N GLY A 13 -4.72 -11.22 -1.82
CA GLY A 13 -5.33 -12.22 -0.93
C GLY A 13 -6.75 -12.64 -1.31
N GLY A 14 -7.38 -12.02 -2.32
CA GLY A 14 -8.75 -12.32 -2.73
C GLY A 14 -8.96 -12.26 -4.25
N PRO A 15 -10.18 -12.57 -4.73
CA PRO A 15 -10.54 -12.43 -6.14
C PRO A 15 -10.52 -10.96 -6.58
N LEU A 16 -10.22 -10.73 -7.86
CA LEU A 16 -10.22 -9.39 -8.48
C LEU A 16 -11.36 -9.23 -9.49
N VAL A 17 -11.65 -7.99 -9.87
CA VAL A 17 -12.57 -7.66 -10.95
C VAL A 17 -12.06 -8.27 -12.27
N ALA A 18 -12.94 -8.92 -13.03
CA ALA A 18 -12.54 -9.73 -14.18
C ALA A 18 -11.91 -8.93 -15.34
N ARG A 19 -12.36 -7.70 -15.59
CA ARG A 19 -11.91 -6.86 -16.71
C ARG A 19 -11.89 -5.39 -16.32
N THR A 20 -10.90 -4.65 -16.81
CA THR A 20 -10.76 -3.20 -16.55
C THR A 20 -11.92 -2.36 -17.08
N GLY A 21 -12.57 -2.79 -18.16
CA GLY A 21 -13.76 -2.13 -18.72
C GLY A 21 -15.00 -2.15 -17.80
N LEU A 22 -14.98 -2.92 -16.71
CA LEU A 22 -16.04 -2.88 -15.69
C LEU A 22 -15.89 -1.64 -14.77
N CYS A 23 -14.72 -1.03 -14.71
CA CYS A 23 -14.48 0.22 -13.99
C CYS A 23 -14.72 1.39 -14.94
N SER A 24 -15.86 2.09 -14.80
CA SER A 24 -16.24 3.15 -15.74
C SER A 24 -15.69 4.51 -15.38
N GLN A 25 -15.84 4.92 -14.12
CA GLN A 25 -15.28 6.17 -13.60
C GLN A 25 -14.19 5.80 -12.62
N TYR A 26 -13.01 6.40 -12.73
CA TYR A 26 -11.93 6.21 -11.76
C TYR A 26 -11.12 7.50 -11.63
N GLU A 27 -10.65 7.78 -10.42
CA GLU A 27 -9.84 8.96 -10.15
C GLU A 27 -8.92 8.75 -8.95
N VAL A 28 -7.66 9.18 -9.08
CA VAL A 28 -6.71 9.33 -7.97
C VAL A 28 -6.91 10.73 -7.39
N THR A 29 -7.37 10.82 -6.14
CA THR A 29 -7.81 12.08 -5.52
C THR A 29 -6.73 12.74 -4.69
N ALA A 30 -5.91 11.98 -3.98
CA ALA A 30 -4.89 12.52 -3.08
C ALA A 30 -3.71 11.57 -2.90
N ILE A 31 -2.56 12.15 -2.55
CA ILE A 31 -1.37 11.43 -2.10
C ILE A 31 -0.98 12.00 -0.74
N HIS A 32 -1.00 11.15 0.30
CA HIS A 32 -0.70 11.55 1.67
C HIS A 32 0.65 11.01 2.11
N PRO A 33 1.52 11.80 2.76
CA PRO A 33 2.68 11.26 3.46
C PRO A 33 2.21 10.49 4.70
N LEU A 34 2.77 9.30 4.93
CA LEU A 34 2.52 8.49 6.13
C LEU A 34 3.68 8.55 7.13
N GLY A 35 4.74 9.30 6.81
CA GLY A 35 5.97 9.37 7.59
C GLY A 35 7.11 8.55 6.96
N GLU A 36 8.25 8.55 7.64
CA GLU A 36 9.42 7.77 7.25
C GLU A 36 9.36 6.37 7.89
N GLY A 37 9.59 5.33 7.08
CA GLY A 37 9.81 3.97 7.54
C GLY A 37 11.25 3.54 7.27
N GLU A 38 11.58 2.29 7.65
CA GLU A 38 12.93 1.72 7.46
C GLU A 38 13.41 1.74 6.00
N TRP A 39 12.48 1.75 5.04
CA TRP A 39 12.77 1.77 3.60
C TRP A 39 12.49 3.13 2.94
N GLY A 40 12.40 4.20 3.74
CA GLY A 40 12.23 5.58 3.26
C GLY A 40 10.83 6.15 3.46
N LEU A 41 10.52 7.21 2.69
CA LEU A 41 9.27 7.97 2.87
C LEU A 41 8.06 7.17 2.36
N HIS A 42 7.16 6.83 3.28
CA HIS A 42 5.92 6.16 2.94
C HIS A 42 4.87 7.17 2.46
N ARG A 43 4.22 6.87 1.34
CA ARG A 43 3.13 7.67 0.78
C ARG A 43 1.93 6.79 0.44
N ARG A 44 0.74 7.32 0.69
CA ARG A 44 -0.53 6.66 0.38
C ARG A 44 -1.21 7.38 -0.77
N ALA A 45 -1.27 6.73 -1.93
CA ALA A 45 -2.18 7.16 -2.99
C ALA A 45 -3.60 6.70 -2.66
N GLN A 46 -4.55 7.60 -2.75
CA GLN A 46 -5.98 7.34 -2.55
C GLN A 46 -6.79 7.83 -3.73
N GLY A 47 -7.91 7.16 -3.96
CA GLY A 47 -8.79 7.41 -5.10
C GLY A 47 -10.12 6.72 -4.92
N LEU A 48 -10.98 6.89 -5.91
CA LEU A 48 -12.27 6.20 -6.00
C LEU A 48 -12.55 5.73 -7.41
N SER A 49 -13.45 4.76 -7.53
CA SER A 49 -13.98 4.32 -8.81
C SER A 49 -15.44 3.90 -8.69
N LEU A 50 -16.17 3.97 -9.80
CA LEU A 50 -17.52 3.42 -9.92
C LEU A 50 -17.59 2.40 -11.06
N PRO A 51 -18.31 1.28 -10.85
CA PRO A 51 -18.52 0.30 -11.90
C PRO A 51 -19.43 0.87 -12.99
N LEU A 52 -19.37 0.29 -14.19
CA LEU A 52 -20.17 0.68 -15.35
C LEU A 52 -21.68 0.72 -15.06
N GLN A 53 -22.16 -0.19 -14.24
CA GLN A 53 -23.56 -0.34 -13.85
C GLN A 53 -24.02 0.75 -12.86
N LEU A 54 -23.10 1.49 -12.24
CA LEU A 54 -23.40 2.52 -11.25
C LEU A 54 -22.85 3.88 -11.69
N GLN A 55 -23.53 4.50 -12.65
CA GLN A 55 -23.18 5.85 -13.09
C GLN A 55 -23.68 6.89 -12.09
N ALA A 56 -22.76 7.66 -11.51
CA ALA A 56 -23.11 8.78 -10.64
C ALA A 56 -23.30 10.06 -11.45
N HIS A 57 -24.35 10.81 -11.11
CA HIS A 57 -24.51 12.18 -11.57
C HIS A 57 -23.34 13.06 -11.10
N HIS A 58 -22.95 14.07 -11.89
CA HIS A 58 -21.76 14.90 -11.63
C HIS A 58 -21.73 15.53 -10.22
N THR A 59 -22.88 15.92 -9.67
CA THR A 59 -22.98 16.45 -8.30
C THR A 59 -22.64 15.40 -7.24
N VAL A 60 -23.09 14.15 -7.44
CA VAL A 60 -22.79 13.04 -6.53
C VAL A 60 -21.31 12.67 -6.66
N TRP A 61 -20.79 12.59 -7.88
CA TRP A 61 -19.36 12.36 -8.14
C TRP A 61 -18.49 13.39 -7.42
N ARG A 62 -18.84 14.68 -7.50
CA ARG A 62 -18.13 15.77 -6.80
C ARG A 62 -18.11 15.57 -5.28
N LYS A 63 -19.23 15.14 -4.69
CA LYS A 63 -19.30 14.84 -3.25
C LYS A 63 -18.43 13.64 -2.87
N LEU A 64 -18.47 12.57 -3.66
CA LEU A 64 -17.65 11.38 -3.44
C LEU A 64 -16.15 11.69 -3.54
N ARG A 65 -15.76 12.48 -4.55
CA ARG A 65 -14.40 12.98 -4.72
C ARG A 65 -13.93 13.78 -3.51
N SER A 66 -14.70 14.76 -3.06
CA SER A 66 -14.36 15.57 -1.89
C SER A 66 -14.21 14.73 -0.61
N ARG A 67 -14.95 13.62 -0.49
CA ARG A 67 -14.73 12.65 0.60
C ARG A 67 -13.45 11.85 0.41
N ALA A 68 -13.13 11.43 -0.80
CA ALA A 68 -11.96 10.60 -1.11
C ALA A 68 -10.62 11.35 -1.02
N GLU A 69 -10.64 12.68 -0.96
CA GLU A 69 -9.45 13.51 -0.69
C GLU A 69 -8.99 13.45 0.78
N LYS A 70 -9.86 13.00 1.69
CA LYS A 70 -9.52 12.90 3.12
C LYS A 70 -8.82 11.57 3.39
N LEU A 71 -7.71 11.64 4.13
CA LEU A 71 -6.94 10.46 4.54
C LEU A 71 -7.84 9.47 5.30
N VAL A 72 -7.98 8.27 4.75
CA VAL A 72 -8.63 7.15 5.44
C VAL A 72 -7.61 6.41 6.30
N GLU A 73 -7.88 6.29 7.60
CA GLU A 73 -7.14 5.44 8.54
C GLU A 73 -7.89 4.13 8.76
N VAL A 74 -7.18 3.00 8.77
CA VAL A 74 -7.77 1.68 9.04
C VAL A 74 -7.27 1.23 10.41
N PRO A 75 -8.16 0.91 11.38
CA PRO A 75 -7.74 0.44 12.69
C PRO A 75 -6.88 -0.82 12.55
N THR A 76 -5.72 -0.82 13.21
CA THR A 76 -4.72 -1.90 13.21
C THR A 76 -5.14 -3.15 14.01
N GLY A 77 -6.45 -3.33 14.29
CA GLY A 77 -6.97 -4.34 15.22
C GLY A 77 -7.44 -5.67 14.61
N SER A 78 -7.25 -5.93 13.31
CA SER A 78 -7.72 -7.18 12.68
C SER A 78 -6.79 -7.68 11.59
N VAL A 79 -5.50 -7.85 11.91
CA VAL A 79 -4.58 -8.66 11.10
C VAL A 79 -3.86 -9.63 12.03
N ASN A 80 -4.61 -10.60 12.55
CA ASN A 80 -4.04 -11.89 12.92
C ASN A 80 -4.14 -12.78 11.68
N GLU A 81 -3.22 -12.62 10.74
CA GLU A 81 -2.82 -13.69 9.83
C GLU A 81 -1.36 -13.48 9.43
N THR A 82 -0.55 -14.38 9.97
CA THR A 82 0.88 -14.60 9.85
C THR A 82 1.39 -14.49 8.41
N VAL A 83 2.19 -13.46 8.13
CA VAL A 83 3.39 -13.61 7.29
C VAL A 83 4.52 -12.92 8.03
N SER A 84 5.24 -13.70 8.83
CA SER A 84 6.61 -13.38 9.20
C SER A 84 7.46 -13.47 7.95
N ASP A 85 7.76 -12.34 7.31
CA ASP A 85 8.96 -12.23 6.50
C ASP A 85 9.99 -11.46 7.31
N THR A 86 10.69 -12.25 8.12
CA THR A 86 11.96 -11.92 8.73
C THR A 86 12.96 -11.63 7.61
N LEU A 87 13.13 -10.35 7.26
CA LEU A 87 14.38 -9.88 6.65
C LEU A 87 15.19 -9.14 7.71
N THR A 88 15.64 -9.88 8.71
CA THR A 88 16.75 -9.44 9.56
C THR A 88 18.02 -9.48 8.70
N PRO A 89 18.74 -8.37 8.48
CA PRO A 89 20.09 -8.46 7.96
C PRO A 89 20.96 -9.21 8.99
N PRO A 90 21.86 -10.12 8.58
CA PRO A 90 22.75 -10.78 9.53
C PRO A 90 23.63 -9.71 10.18
N SER A 91 23.45 -9.51 11.49
CA SER A 91 24.34 -8.72 12.33
C SER A 91 25.78 -9.19 12.10
N ALA A 92 26.61 -8.30 11.56
CA ALA A 92 28.04 -8.54 11.46
C ALA A 92 28.63 -8.80 12.86
N PRO A 93 29.58 -9.75 13.00
CA PRO A 93 30.14 -10.12 14.29
C PRO A 93 30.90 -8.95 14.94
N LYS A 94 30.67 -8.78 16.25
CA LYS A 94 31.42 -7.86 17.12
C LYS A 94 32.92 -8.03 16.91
N GLN A 95 33.59 -7.00 16.41
CA GLN A 95 35.05 -6.89 16.49
C GLN A 95 35.43 -6.73 17.96
N THR A 96 36.22 -7.67 18.48
CA THR A 96 36.85 -7.56 19.80
C THR A 96 38.14 -6.75 19.60
N PRO A 97 38.42 -5.69 20.37
CA PRO A 97 39.67 -4.96 20.23
C PRO A 97 40.87 -5.84 20.65
N PRO A 98 42.04 -5.70 20.01
CA PRO A 98 43.23 -6.47 20.36
C PRO A 98 43.76 -6.05 21.75
N PRO A 99 44.37 -6.97 22.53
CA PRO A 99 44.98 -6.61 23.79
C PRO A 99 46.20 -5.70 23.57
N THR A 100 46.23 -4.58 24.28
CA THR A 100 47.37 -3.68 24.40
C THR A 100 48.59 -4.45 24.92
N PRO A 101 49.76 -4.40 24.27
CA PRO A 101 51.00 -4.91 24.85
C PRO A 101 51.41 -3.98 26.02
N GLN A 102 51.47 -4.53 27.24
CA GLN A 102 52.19 -3.90 28.34
C GLN A 102 53.69 -3.99 28.07
N GLN A 103 54.40 -2.89 28.36
CA GLN A 103 55.86 -2.82 28.41
C GLN A 103 56.46 -3.80 29.41
#